data_AF-A0A9D7MEV6-F1
#
_entry.id   AF-A0A9D7MEV6-F1
#
_cell.length_a   1.000
_cell.length_b   1.000
_cell.length_c   1.000
_cell.angle_alpha   90.00
_cell.angle_beta   90.00
_cell.angle_gamma   90.00
#
_symmetry.space_group_name_H-M   'P 1'
#
loop_
_entity.id
_entity.type
_entity.pdbx_description
1 polymer ?
#
loop_
_entity_poly.entity_id
_entity_poly.type
_entity_poly.pdbx_seq_one_letter_code
_entity_poly.pdbx_strand_id
1 'polypeptide(L)'
;MGVLEADVMRVVVLWLRDPEREAKSPIPATVLDRCYELLETWIVRRMLLRLSTKSMNKTVKELVRTLEANDRQRADEVIERFITSQNAITSYMPDDEELRRELTSYPTYRRPVAGDYE
;
A
#
# COMPACT_ATOMS: atom_id res chain seq x y z
N MET A 1 -9.70 -3.56 16.29
CA MET A 1 -10.33 -4.20 15.11
C MET A 1 -9.65 -3.57 13.90
N GLY A 2 -8.83 -4.33 13.16
CA GLY A 2 -8.03 -3.80 12.05
C GLY A 2 -8.91 -3.57 10.84
N VAL A 3 -9.58 -2.42 10.80
CA VAL A 3 -10.28 -1.98 9.60
C VAL A 3 -9.21 -1.59 8.59
N LEU A 4 -9.32 -2.12 7.37
CA LEU A 4 -8.50 -1.65 6.27
C LEU A 4 -8.85 -0.18 6.04
N GLU A 5 -7.99 0.73 6.45
CA GLU A 5 -8.13 2.16 6.14
C GLU A 5 -7.78 2.43 4.65
N ALA A 6 -8.25 1.59 3.72
CA ALA A 6 -8.01 1.76 2.28
C ALA A 6 -8.63 3.06 1.74
N ASP A 7 -9.63 3.60 2.44
CA ASP A 7 -10.24 4.90 2.10
C ASP A 7 -9.20 6.02 1.97
N VAL A 8 -8.10 5.95 2.73
CA VAL A 8 -7.01 6.92 2.58
C VAL A 8 -6.36 6.87 1.19
N MET A 9 -6.28 5.70 0.56
CA MET A 9 -5.69 5.55 -0.77
C MET A 9 -6.60 6.11 -1.88
N ARG A 10 -7.87 6.39 -1.58
CA ARG A 10 -8.80 6.99 -2.55
C ARG A 10 -8.26 8.31 -3.10
N VAL A 11 -7.55 9.12 -2.31
CA VAL A 11 -6.97 10.37 -2.85
C VAL A 11 -5.89 10.13 -3.89
N VAL A 12 -5.13 9.03 -3.78
CA VAL A 12 -4.13 8.63 -4.78
C VAL A 12 -4.83 8.15 -6.03
N VAL A 13 -5.87 7.32 -5.90
CA VAL A 13 -6.66 6.83 -7.04
C VAL A 13 -7.36 7.98 -7.77
N LEU A 14 -7.93 8.92 -7.03
CA LEU A 14 -8.54 10.13 -7.61
C LEU A 14 -7.50 10.98 -8.35
N TRP A 15 -6.28 11.07 -7.83
CA TRP A 15 -5.19 11.69 -8.58
C TRP A 15 -4.94 10.91 -9.87
N LEU A 16 -4.62 9.61 -9.80
CA LEU A 16 -4.32 8.76 -10.97
C LEU A 16 -5.39 8.85 -12.07
N ARG A 17 -6.66 8.94 -11.69
CA ARG A 17 -7.85 8.97 -12.57
C ARG A 17 -8.49 10.35 -12.73
N ASP A 18 -7.77 11.42 -12.43
CA ASP A 18 -8.24 12.79 -12.64
C ASP A 18 -8.59 13.00 -14.13
N PRO A 19 -9.87 13.24 -14.48
CA PRO A 19 -10.31 13.32 -15.88
C PRO A 19 -9.68 14.47 -16.66
N GLU A 20 -9.45 15.61 -16.01
CA GLU A 20 -8.87 16.79 -16.66
C GLU A 20 -7.41 16.55 -17.05
N ARG A 21 -6.71 15.75 -16.25
CA ARG A 21 -5.33 15.36 -16.49
C ARG A 21 -5.23 14.18 -17.46
N GLU A 22 -6.11 13.20 -17.36
CA GLU A 22 -6.17 12.08 -18.32
C GLU A 22 -6.41 12.59 -19.75
N ALA A 23 -7.24 13.63 -19.93
CA ALA A 23 -7.45 14.26 -21.23
C ALA A 23 -6.18 14.92 -21.82
N LYS A 24 -5.22 15.32 -20.97
CA LYS A 24 -3.99 16.04 -21.38
C LYS A 24 -2.78 15.11 -21.48
N SER A 25 -2.65 14.19 -20.52
CA SER A 25 -1.54 13.23 -20.40
C SER A 25 -2.09 11.95 -19.77
N PRO A 26 -2.62 11.03 -20.60
CA PRO A 26 -3.16 9.77 -20.13
C PRO A 26 -2.03 8.89 -19.59
N ILE A 27 -2.28 8.24 -18.46
CA ILE A 27 -1.37 7.24 -17.91
C ILE A 27 -1.55 5.93 -18.70
N PRO A 28 -0.48 5.28 -19.17
CA PRO A 28 -0.58 3.96 -19.78
C PRO A 28 -1.23 2.94 -18.83
N ALA A 29 -2.05 2.03 -19.36
CA ALA A 29 -2.75 1.02 -18.55
C ALA A 29 -1.79 0.17 -17.71
N THR A 30 -0.65 -0.23 -18.28
CA THR A 30 0.40 -0.99 -17.56
C THR A 30 0.98 -0.23 -16.36
N VAL A 31 1.13 1.10 -16.48
CA VAL A 31 1.60 1.96 -15.39
C VAL A 31 0.52 2.06 -14.31
N LEU A 32 -0.75 2.22 -14.69
CA LEU A 32 -1.87 2.24 -13.75
C LEU A 32 -2.01 0.93 -12.97
N ASP A 33 -1.93 -0.21 -13.65
CA ASP A 33 -2.02 -1.52 -13.01
C ASP A 33 -0.91 -1.70 -11.98
N ARG A 34 0.33 -1.33 -12.33
CA ARG A 34 1.47 -1.34 -11.40
C ARG A 34 1.29 -0.39 -10.23
N CYS A 35 0.71 0.81 -10.45
CA CYS A 35 0.37 1.72 -9.36
C CYS A 35 -0.58 1.05 -8.35
N TYR A 36 -1.63 0.39 -8.84
CA TYR A 36 -2.60 -0.29 -7.98
C TYR A 36 -1.99 -1.46 -7.25
N GLU A 37 -1.19 -2.28 -7.93
CA GLU A 37 -0.47 -3.40 -7.31
C GLU A 37 0.43 -2.93 -6.16
N LEU A 38 1.21 -1.87 -6.35
CA LEU A 38 2.08 -1.31 -5.31
C LEU A 38 1.30 -0.79 -4.11
N LEU A 39 0.22 -0.03 -4.35
CA LEU A 39 -0.62 0.52 -3.29
C LEU A 39 -1.33 -0.58 -2.51
N GLU A 40 -1.92 -1.56 -3.20
CA GLU A 40 -2.62 -2.70 -2.61
C GLU A 40 -1.65 -3.55 -1.79
N THR A 41 -0.50 -3.92 -2.37
CA THR A 41 0.50 -4.72 -1.68
C THR A 41 0.94 -4.03 -0.39
N TRP A 42 1.15 -2.71 -0.42
CA TRP A 42 1.56 -1.96 0.77
C TRP A 42 0.51 -1.97 1.88
N ILE A 43 -0.76 -1.66 1.57
CA ILE A 43 -1.81 -1.63 2.60
C ILE A 43 -2.18 -3.03 3.08
N VAL A 44 -2.19 -4.03 2.19
CA VAL A 44 -2.55 -5.42 2.52
C VAL A 44 -1.49 -6.02 3.43
N ARG A 45 -0.19 -5.85 3.13
CA ARG A 45 0.87 -6.33 4.02
C ARG A 45 0.79 -5.71 5.41
N ARG A 46 0.59 -4.39 5.50
CA ARG A 46 0.43 -3.71 6.79
C ARG A 46 -0.80 -4.19 7.55
N MET A 47 -1.91 -4.45 6.86
CA MET A 47 -3.14 -5.00 7.45
C MET A 47 -2.93 -6.42 7.98
N LEU A 48 -2.30 -7.30 7.20
CA LEU A 48 -1.98 -8.68 7.59
C LEU A 48 -1.14 -8.72 8.88
N LEU A 49 -0.19 -7.80 9.00
CA LEU A 49 0.66 -7.63 10.18
C LEU A 49 0.06 -6.77 11.30
N ARG A 50 -1.18 -6.28 11.13
CA ARG A 50 -1.89 -5.43 12.09
C ARG A 50 -1.08 -4.20 12.51
N LEU A 51 -0.29 -3.64 11.60
CA LEU A 51 0.55 -2.47 11.87
C LEU A 51 -0.30 -1.21 12.03
N SER A 52 0.20 -0.28 12.85
CA SER A 52 -0.48 1.00 13.08
C SER A 52 -0.62 1.82 11.79
N THR A 53 -1.80 2.42 11.60
CA THR A 53 -2.13 3.33 10.51
C THR A 53 -2.15 4.80 10.92
N LYS A 54 -1.72 5.11 12.16
CA LYS A 54 -1.86 6.46 12.78
C LYS A 54 -1.29 7.61 11.94
N SER A 55 -0.25 7.37 11.12
CA SER A 55 0.32 8.39 10.24
C SER A 55 -0.07 8.23 8.76
N MET A 56 -0.89 7.25 8.39
CA MET A 56 -1.13 6.89 7.00
C MET A 56 -1.74 8.05 6.20
N ASN A 57 -2.69 8.77 6.79
CA ASN A 57 -3.26 9.99 6.20
C ASN A 57 -2.21 11.05 5.85
N LYS A 58 -1.19 11.22 6.70
CA LYS A 58 -0.11 12.19 6.46
C LYS A 58 0.81 11.66 5.35
N THR A 59 1.23 10.41 5.45
CA THR A 59 2.11 9.76 4.47
C THR A 59 1.49 9.75 3.07
N VAL A 60 0.20 9.46 2.94
CA VAL A 60 -0.48 9.46 1.64
C VAL A 60 -0.62 10.86 1.05
N LYS A 61 -0.84 11.89 1.89
CA LYS A 61 -0.81 13.29 1.41
C LYS A 61 0.57 13.67 0.88
N GLU A 62 1.63 13.20 1.54
CA GLU A 62 3.02 13.39 1.06
C GLU A 62 3.23 12.68 -0.28
N LEU A 63 2.73 11.45 -0.44
CA LEU A 63 2.77 10.72 -1.71
C LEU A 63 2.08 11.50 -2.85
N VAL A 64 0.87 12.03 -2.62
CA VAL A 64 0.16 12.82 -3.64
C VAL A 64 0.97 14.06 -4.03
N ARG A 65 1.56 14.77 -3.06
CA ARG A 65 2.44 15.92 -3.36
C ARG A 65 3.67 15.50 -4.18
N THR A 66 4.27 14.36 -3.88
CA THR A 66 5.39 13.82 -4.67
C THR A 66 4.93 13.48 -6.09
N LEU A 67 3.77 12.85 -6.26
CA LEU A 67 3.18 12.56 -7.57
C LEU A 67 2.90 13.84 -8.38
N GLU A 68 2.37 14.88 -7.75
CA GLU A 68 2.12 16.18 -8.39
C GLU A 68 3.39 16.87 -8.89
N ALA A 69 4.54 16.63 -8.24
CA ALA A 69 5.82 17.20 -8.61
C ALA A 69 6.58 16.38 -9.67
N ASN A 70 6.04 15.25 -10.12
CA ASN A 70 6.70 14.33 -11.05
C ASN A 70 5.85 14.08 -12.30
N ASP A 71 6.48 13.46 -13.30
CA ASP A 71 5.78 13.03 -14.51
C ASP A 71 4.78 11.92 -14.18
N ARG A 72 3.50 12.18 -14.49
CA ARG A 72 2.39 11.26 -14.29
C ARG A 72 2.52 10.00 -15.14
N GLN A 73 3.24 10.02 -16.27
CA GLN A 73 3.49 8.81 -17.06
C GLN A 73 4.40 7.80 -16.37
N ARG A 74 5.07 8.21 -15.29
CA ARG A 74 5.99 7.38 -14.47
C ARG A 74 5.50 7.28 -13.02
N ALA A 75 4.19 7.38 -12.80
CA ALA A 75 3.59 7.38 -11.48
C ALA A 75 3.90 6.11 -10.68
N ASP A 76 3.99 4.96 -11.35
CA ASP A 76 4.38 3.67 -10.78
C ASP A 76 5.76 3.74 -10.13
N GLU A 77 6.75 4.27 -10.83
CA GLU A 77 8.10 4.42 -10.27
C GLU A 77 8.15 5.42 -9.11
N VAL A 78 7.35 6.48 -9.17
CA VAL A 78 7.25 7.46 -8.09
C VAL A 78 6.65 6.82 -6.83
N ILE A 79 5.59 6.04 -6.99
CA ILE A 79 4.97 5.28 -5.90
C ILE A 79 5.96 4.27 -5.33
N GLU A 80 6.63 3.49 -6.18
CA GLU A 80 7.61 2.49 -5.76
C GLU A 80 8.73 3.13 -4.94
N ARG A 81 9.39 4.16 -5.47
CA ARG A 81 10.45 4.89 -4.75
C ARG A 81 9.95 5.48 -3.44
N PHE A 82 8.76 6.06 -3.44
CA PHE A 82 8.16 6.65 -2.24
C PHE A 82 7.96 5.59 -1.17
N ILE A 83 7.31 4.47 -1.49
CA ILE A 83 7.03 3.37 -0.56
C ILE A 83 8.33 2.75 -0.04
N THR A 84 9.31 2.46 -0.92
CA THR A 84 10.59 1.86 -0.51
C THR A 84 11.45 2.79 0.35
N SER A 85 11.25 4.11 0.26
CA SER A 85 11.97 5.08 1.10
C SER A 85 11.37 5.26 2.51
N GLN A 86 10.19 4.68 2.78
CA GLN A 86 9.55 4.79 4.07
C GLN A 86 10.24 3.92 5.13
N ASN A 87 10.84 4.57 6.14
CA ASN A 87 11.54 3.87 7.23
C ASN A 87 10.81 3.97 8.58
N ALA A 88 9.73 4.74 8.66
CA ALA A 88 8.98 4.89 9.91
C ALA A 88 8.10 3.67 10.16
N ILE A 89 8.01 3.22 11.42
CA ILE A 89 7.16 2.09 11.85
C ILE A 89 5.70 2.24 11.37
N THR A 90 5.23 3.47 11.23
CA THR A 90 3.86 3.80 10.81
C THR A 90 3.66 3.89 9.29
N SER A 91 4.71 3.77 8.47
CA SER A 91 4.62 3.88 7.01
C SER A 91 5.48 2.90 6.20
N TYR A 92 6.43 2.19 6.79
CA TYR A 92 7.29 1.27 6.04
C TYR A 92 6.51 0.16 5.31
N MET A 93 7.15 -0.42 4.30
CA MET A 93 6.67 -1.58 3.56
C MET A 93 7.26 -2.86 4.17
N PRO A 94 6.44 -3.76 4.73
CA PRO A 94 6.93 -5.05 5.21
C PRO A 94 7.46 -5.91 4.06
N ASP A 95 8.61 -6.53 4.25
CA ASP A 95 9.15 -7.48 3.28
C ASP A 95 8.47 -8.86 3.41
N ASP A 96 8.79 -9.74 2.46
CA ASP A 96 8.20 -11.08 2.43
C ASP A 96 8.60 -11.95 3.63
N GLU A 97 9.81 -11.76 4.15
CA GLU A 97 10.35 -12.58 5.23
C GLU A 97 9.69 -12.22 6.56
N GLU A 98 9.55 -10.92 6.82
CA GLU A 98 8.74 -10.39 7.92
C GLU A 98 7.30 -10.89 7.83
N LEU A 99 6.68 -10.84 6.65
CA LEU A 99 5.32 -11.31 6.46
C LEU A 99 5.16 -12.80 6.81
N ARG A 100 6.06 -13.67 6.32
CA ARG A 100 6.03 -15.11 6.61
C ARG A 100 6.25 -15.41 8.09
N ARG A 101 7.22 -14.74 8.72
CA ARG A 101 7.56 -14.93 10.13
C ARG A 101 6.40 -14.55 11.05
N GLU A 102 5.79 -13.39 10.82
CA GLU A 102 4.71 -12.92 11.68
C GLU A 102 3.41 -13.71 11.44
N LEU A 103 3.06 -14.01 10.18
CA LEU A 103 1.86 -14.80 9.89
C LEU A 103 1.91 -16.21 10.49
N THR A 104 3.09 -16.84 10.55
CA THR A 104 3.23 -18.17 11.19
C THR A 104 3.22 -18.11 12.72
N SER A 105 3.46 -16.93 13.32
CA SER A 105 3.45 -16.72 14.77
C SER A 105 2.02 -16.55 15.32
N TYR A 106 1.10 -15.99 14.53
CA TYR A 106 -0.28 -15.73 14.96
C TYR A 106 -1.12 -17.01 15.11
N PRO A 107 -1.76 -17.23 16.27
CA PRO A 107 -2.62 -18.40 16.50
C PRO A 107 -3.74 -18.57 15.45
N THR A 108 -4.27 -17.46 14.92
CA THR A 108 -5.33 -17.46 13.90
C THR A 108 -4.89 -18.04 12.55
N TYR A 109 -3.59 -17.98 12.23
CA TYR A 109 -3.04 -18.45 10.95
C TYR A 109 -2.26 -19.77 11.10
N ARG A 110 -2.17 -20.32 12.32
CA ARG A 110 -1.66 -21.69 12.50
C ARG A 110 -2.70 -22.68 12.02
N ARG A 111 -2.26 -23.64 11.22
CA ARG A 111 -3.04 -24.85 10.93
C ARG A 111 -3.27 -25.56 12.27
N PRO A 112 -4.51 -25.78 12.73
CA PRO A 112 -4.73 -26.58 13.93
C PRO A 112 -4.11 -27.96 13.68
N VAL A 113 -3.31 -28.40 14.64
CA VAL A 113 -2.77 -29.76 14.63
C VAL A 113 -3.98 -30.65 14.93
N ALA A 114 -4.17 -31.72 14.15
CA ALA A 114 -5.25 -32.67 14.39
C ALA A 114 -5.02 -33.33 15.75
N GLY A 115 -5.61 -32.76 16.81
CA GLY A 115 -5.33 -33.08 18.20
C GLY A 115 -5.84 -32.01 19.18
N ASP A 116 -6.08 -30.77 18.71
CA ASP A 116 -6.60 -29.67 19.56
C ASP A 116 -8.15 -29.69 19.75
N TYR A 117 -8.82 -30.77 19.35
CA TYR A 117 -10.27 -30.97 19.48
C TYR A 117 -10.63 -32.28 20.22
N GLU A 118 -9.88 -32.61 21.29
CA GLU A 118 -10.27 -33.64 22.26
C GLU A 118 -10.53 -33.04 23.64
#